data_AF-A0A9X0ALC5-F1
#
_entry.id   AF-A0A9X0ALC5-F1
#
_cell.length_a   1.000
_cell.length_b   1.000
_cell.length_c   1.000
_cell.angle_alpha   90.00
_cell.angle_beta   90.00
_cell.angle_gamma   90.00
#
_symmetry.space_group_name_H-M   'P 1'
#
loop_
_entity.id
_entity.type
_entity.pdbx_description
1 polymer ?
#
loop_
_entity_poly.entity_id
_entity_poly.type
_entity_poly.pdbx_seq_one_letter_code
_entity_poly.pdbx_strand_id
1 'polypeptide(L)'
;MVETTEVTVDTPMQEAPPTSKTSKRKQTHIGHEHKAITITTPLFSYIHLELQTSSLKKPQLDDITAKSYITSALTQFLGLHGSAISIDILKTEGKDVWIRVMREDASAVVAALGGWVKRLGNGDEQVGWRVKGRANWLGGLVGEEDIERVWND
;
A
#
# COMPACT_ATOMS: atom_id res chain seq x y z
N MET A 1 -6.10 -35.28 68.51
CA MET A 1 -7.51 -34.94 68.75
C MET A 1 -7.60 -33.42 68.85
N VAL A 2 -8.42 -32.84 67.98
CA VAL A 2 -9.15 -31.56 68.04
C VAL A 2 -8.46 -30.28 68.58
N GLU A 3 -8.35 -29.31 67.66
CA GLU A 3 -8.79 -27.90 67.72
C GLU A 3 -8.46 -27.04 68.95
N THR A 4 -7.78 -25.90 68.74
CA THR A 4 -8.09 -24.61 69.41
C THR A 4 -7.52 -23.44 68.59
N THR A 5 -8.40 -22.52 68.23
CA THR A 5 -8.26 -21.17 67.67
C THR A 5 -7.54 -20.19 68.60
N GLU A 6 -6.69 -19.28 68.11
CA GLU A 6 -6.40 -17.94 68.67
C GLU A 6 -5.62 -17.09 67.63
N VAL A 7 -5.62 -15.76 67.51
CA VAL A 7 -6.36 -14.61 68.06
C VAL A 7 -5.95 -13.44 67.14
N THR A 8 -6.90 -12.54 66.82
CA THR A 8 -6.66 -11.29 66.08
C THR A 8 -6.03 -10.24 67.00
N VAL A 9 -4.97 -9.55 66.55
CA VAL A 9 -4.41 -8.36 67.22
C VAL A 9 -4.30 -7.23 66.20
N ASP A 10 -5.20 -6.27 66.33
CA ASP A 10 -5.12 -4.94 65.72
C ASP A 10 -3.93 -4.15 66.27
N THR A 11 -3.17 -3.50 65.38
CA THR A 11 -2.17 -2.48 65.76
C THR A 11 -2.52 -1.17 65.04
N PRO A 12 -2.70 -0.04 65.76
CA PRO A 12 -3.08 1.23 65.16
C PRO A 12 -1.86 1.91 64.52
N MET A 13 -1.95 2.24 63.23
CA MET A 13 -0.97 3.10 62.55
C MET A 13 -1.37 4.57 62.65
N GLN A 14 -0.39 5.37 63.09
CA GLN A 14 -0.48 6.80 63.39
C GLN A 14 -0.44 7.65 62.10
N GLU A 15 -1.31 8.64 62.01
CA GLU A 15 -1.49 9.55 60.87
C GLU A 15 -0.32 10.56 60.74
N ALA A 16 0.20 10.74 59.52
CA ALA A 16 1.23 11.73 59.18
C ALA A 16 0.60 12.95 58.49
N PRO A 17 1.09 14.19 58.73
CA PRO A 17 0.46 15.41 58.26
C PRO A 17 0.57 15.63 56.74
N PRO A 18 -0.43 16.25 56.07
CA PRO A 18 -0.42 16.47 54.63
C PRO A 18 0.14 17.86 54.27
N THR A 19 1.25 17.92 53.54
CA THR A 19 1.61 19.13 52.78
C THR A 19 2.43 18.82 51.54
N SER A 20 1.80 18.91 50.36
CA SER A 20 2.41 19.54 49.18
C SER A 20 1.34 19.86 48.13
N LYS A 21 1.24 21.15 47.81
CA LYS A 21 0.26 21.78 46.92
C LYS A 21 0.54 21.43 45.45
N THR A 22 -0.39 20.78 44.76
CA THR A 22 -0.35 20.63 43.30
C THR A 22 -1.03 21.82 42.62
N SER A 23 -0.22 22.65 41.97
CA SER A 23 -0.65 23.79 41.16
C SER A 23 -1.44 23.32 39.94
N LYS A 24 -2.72 23.68 39.83
CA LYS A 24 -3.54 23.44 38.63
C LYS A 24 -3.20 24.49 37.57
N ARG A 25 -2.38 24.11 36.58
CA ARG A 25 -2.16 24.90 35.37
C ARG A 25 -3.45 24.91 34.55
N LYS A 26 -4.13 26.07 34.45
CA LYS A 26 -5.23 26.28 33.51
C LYS A 26 -4.70 26.20 32.09
N GLN A 27 -5.13 25.18 31.34
CA GLN A 27 -4.85 25.04 29.92
C GLN A 27 -5.92 25.78 29.13
N THR A 28 -5.55 26.90 28.53
CA THR A 28 -6.39 27.64 27.58
C THR A 28 -6.46 26.84 26.28
N HIS A 29 -7.60 26.18 26.02
CA HIS A 29 -7.85 25.48 24.77
C HIS A 29 -8.20 26.49 23.68
N ILE A 30 -7.21 26.94 22.91
CA ILE A 30 -7.43 27.43 21.54
C ILE A 30 -6.94 26.30 20.64
N GLY A 31 -7.79 25.29 20.47
CA GLY A 31 -7.54 24.19 19.55
C GLY A 31 -8.26 24.47 18.25
N HIS A 32 -7.53 24.51 17.14
CA HIS A 32 -8.15 24.47 15.82
C HIS A 32 -8.84 23.12 15.67
N GLU A 33 -10.11 23.12 15.26
CA GLU A 33 -10.87 21.90 15.01
C GLU A 33 -10.26 21.19 13.80
N HIS A 34 -9.47 20.15 14.03
CA HIS A 34 -9.01 19.26 12.98
C HIS A 34 -10.20 18.46 12.50
N LYS A 35 -10.88 18.94 11.45
CA LYS A 35 -11.93 18.19 10.77
C LYS A 35 -11.31 16.94 10.13
N ALA A 36 -11.42 15.80 10.81
CA ALA A 36 -11.01 14.52 10.26
C ALA A 36 -11.97 14.15 9.13
N ILE A 37 -11.55 14.41 7.89
CA ILE A 37 -12.21 13.86 6.71
C ILE A 37 -11.57 12.50 6.49
N THR A 38 -12.21 11.44 6.99
CA THR A 38 -11.86 10.07 6.59
C THR A 38 -12.31 9.89 5.15
N ILE A 39 -11.36 9.94 4.23
CA ILE A 39 -11.67 9.59 2.85
C ILE A 39 -12.01 8.09 2.86
N THR A 40 -13.27 7.79 2.61
CA THR A 40 -13.86 6.45 2.54
C THR A 40 -13.05 5.53 1.63
N THR A 41 -13.10 4.23 1.92
CA THR A 41 -12.41 3.12 1.23
C THR A 41 -12.27 3.38 -0.27
N PRO A 42 -11.05 3.66 -0.78
CA PRO A 42 -10.89 4.10 -2.17
C PRO A 42 -11.24 2.95 -3.11
N LEU A 43 -12.11 3.15 -4.10
CA LEU A 43 -12.55 2.06 -4.99
C LEU A 43 -11.41 1.46 -5.83
N PHE A 44 -10.38 2.27 -6.10
CA PHE A 44 -9.27 1.89 -6.95
C PHE A 44 -7.96 1.75 -6.19
N SER A 45 -7.06 0.99 -6.81
CA SER A 45 -5.64 0.91 -6.47
C SER A 45 -4.82 1.26 -7.71
N TYR A 46 -3.70 1.92 -7.47
CA TYR A 46 -2.75 2.36 -8.48
C TYR A 46 -1.48 1.54 -8.35
N ILE A 47 -0.93 1.10 -9.47
CA ILE A 47 0.28 0.27 -9.51
C ILE A 47 1.25 0.85 -10.52
N HIS A 48 2.51 0.98 -10.09
CA HIS A 48 3.61 1.39 -10.94
C HIS A 48 4.41 0.15 -11.33
N LEU A 49 4.54 -0.07 -12.62
CA LEU A 49 5.21 -1.22 -13.24
C LEU A 49 6.38 -0.74 -14.07
N GLU A 50 7.45 -1.53 -14.10
CA GLU A 50 8.59 -1.35 -14.99
C GLU A 50 8.76 -2.61 -15.84
N LEU A 51 8.83 -2.47 -17.16
CA LEU A 51 9.11 -3.58 -18.06
C LEU A 51 10.61 -3.94 -18.02
N GLN A 52 10.91 -5.15 -17.56
CA GLN A 52 12.24 -5.73 -17.63
C GLN A 52 12.41 -6.48 -18.95
N THR A 53 13.59 -6.35 -19.57
CA THR A 53 14.00 -7.15 -20.71
C THR A 53 15.44 -7.61 -20.53
N SER A 54 15.75 -8.83 -20.97
CA SER A 54 17.12 -9.33 -21.04
C SER A 54 17.91 -8.75 -22.24
N SER A 55 17.25 -8.09 -23.19
CA SER A 55 17.90 -7.46 -24.34
C SER A 55 18.60 -6.16 -23.93
N LEU A 56 19.76 -5.87 -24.52
CA LEU A 56 20.50 -4.61 -24.31
C LEU A 56 19.83 -3.40 -24.98
N LYS A 57 18.81 -3.63 -25.83
CA LYS A 57 18.03 -2.57 -26.46
C LYS A 57 17.20 -1.86 -25.39
N LYS A 58 17.03 -0.55 -25.53
CA LYS A 58 16.06 0.21 -24.71
C LYS A 58 14.65 -0.17 -25.18
N PRO A 59 13.86 -0.97 -24.44
CA PRO A 59 12.47 -1.17 -24.78
C PRO A 59 11.76 0.19 -24.74
N GLN A 60 11.12 0.53 -25.85
CA GLN A 60 10.11 1.58 -25.92
C GLN A 60 8.79 0.86 -25.78
N LEU A 61 8.04 1.18 -24.73
CA LEU A 61 6.78 0.52 -24.43
C LEU A 61 5.62 1.39 -24.90
N ASP A 62 4.81 0.86 -25.82
CA ASP A 62 3.57 1.45 -26.26
C ASP A 62 2.37 0.92 -25.45
N ASP A 63 1.31 1.73 -25.35
CA ASP A 63 0.10 1.42 -24.59
C ASP A 63 -0.56 0.10 -25.01
N ILE A 64 -0.52 -0.21 -26.30
CA ILE A 64 -1.16 -1.40 -26.87
C ILE A 64 -0.39 -2.66 -26.44
N THR A 65 0.94 -2.64 -26.56
CA THR A 65 1.80 -3.73 -26.09
C THR A 65 1.74 -3.88 -24.58
N ALA A 66 1.77 -2.78 -23.82
CA ALA A 66 1.59 -2.80 -22.37
C ALA A 66 0.29 -3.51 -21.98
N LYS A 67 -0.83 -3.12 -22.60
CA LYS A 67 -2.14 -3.76 -22.39
C LYS A 67 -2.10 -5.25 -22.74
N SER A 68 -1.53 -5.61 -23.90
CA SER A 68 -1.40 -7.00 -24.34
C SER A 68 -0.62 -7.86 -23.34
N TYR A 69 0.49 -7.35 -22.83
CA TYR A 69 1.34 -8.05 -21.85
C TYR A 69 0.67 -8.18 -20.50
N ILE A 70 0.00 -7.12 -20.02
CA ILE A 70 -0.79 -7.16 -18.78
C ILE A 70 -1.93 -8.18 -18.90
N THR A 71 -2.73 -8.13 -19.97
CA THR A 71 -3.82 -9.09 -20.18
C THR A 71 -3.30 -10.52 -20.30
N SER A 72 -2.15 -10.72 -20.96
CA SER A 72 -1.50 -12.03 -21.04
C SER A 72 -1.09 -12.55 -19.66
N ALA A 73 -0.51 -11.69 -18.81
CA ALA A 73 -0.13 -12.03 -17.44
C ALA A 73 -1.33 -12.43 -16.58
N LEU A 74 -2.39 -11.61 -16.63
CA LEU A 74 -3.62 -11.89 -15.91
C LEU A 74 -4.29 -13.18 -16.36
N THR A 75 -4.36 -13.41 -17.68
CA THR A 75 -4.97 -14.62 -18.23
C THR A 75 -4.15 -15.85 -17.88
N GLN A 76 -2.81 -15.75 -17.88
CA GLN A 76 -1.93 -16.86 -17.49
C GLN A 76 -2.07 -17.24 -16.02
N PHE A 77 -2.25 -16.25 -15.13
CA PHE A 77 -2.34 -16.48 -13.68
C PHE A 77 -3.76 -16.81 -13.20
N LEU A 78 -4.79 -16.17 -13.75
CA LEU A 78 -6.18 -16.22 -13.28
C LEU A 78 -7.16 -16.83 -14.32
N GLY A 79 -6.67 -17.21 -15.50
CA GLY A 79 -7.51 -17.74 -16.57
C GLY A 79 -8.54 -16.73 -17.09
N LEU A 80 -9.76 -17.21 -17.34
CA LEU A 80 -10.88 -16.38 -17.83
C LEU A 80 -11.17 -15.19 -16.91
N HIS A 81 -11.04 -15.37 -15.59
CA HIS A 81 -11.27 -14.29 -14.63
C HIS A 81 -10.28 -13.14 -14.84
N GLY A 82 -8.99 -13.46 -15.06
CA GLY A 82 -7.97 -12.46 -15.35
C GLY A 82 -8.25 -11.64 -16.60
N SER A 83 -8.81 -12.26 -17.64
CA SER A 83 -9.20 -11.54 -18.86
C SER A 83 -10.37 -10.57 -18.67
N ALA A 84 -11.17 -10.76 -17.62
CA ALA A 84 -12.32 -9.93 -17.29
C ALA A 84 -12.00 -8.80 -16.30
N ILE A 85 -10.80 -8.77 -15.70
CA ILE A 85 -10.38 -7.70 -14.80
C ILE A 85 -10.26 -6.40 -15.60
N SER A 86 -10.99 -5.37 -15.16
CA SER A 86 -10.91 -4.03 -15.74
C SER A 86 -9.60 -3.35 -15.30
N ILE A 87 -8.75 -3.06 -16.29
CA ILE A 87 -7.50 -2.32 -16.10
C ILE A 87 -7.48 -1.12 -17.03
N ASP A 88 -7.17 0.03 -16.46
CA ASP A 88 -6.92 1.27 -17.19
C ASP A 88 -5.44 1.62 -17.14
N ILE A 89 -4.86 1.95 -18.30
CA ILE A 89 -3.51 2.49 -18.40
C ILE A 89 -3.62 4.02 -18.26
N LEU A 90 -2.88 4.58 -17.31
CA LEU A 90 -2.91 6.01 -17.00
C LEU A 90 -1.82 6.77 -17.74
N LYS A 91 -0.61 6.20 -17.76
CA LYS A 91 0.57 6.76 -18.39
C LYS A 91 1.53 5.64 -18.75
N THR A 92 2.22 5.79 -19.87
CA THR A 92 3.41 5.03 -20.23
C THR A 92 4.57 5.99 -20.43
N GLU A 93 5.74 5.66 -19.87
CA GLU A 93 6.94 6.48 -20.02
C GLU A 93 8.17 5.58 -20.13
N GLY A 94 8.73 5.47 -21.33
CA GLY A 94 9.89 4.61 -21.60
C GLY A 94 9.57 3.13 -21.34
N LYS A 95 9.92 2.63 -20.15
CA LYS A 95 9.65 1.25 -19.69
C LYS A 95 8.59 1.18 -18.59
N ASP A 96 8.23 2.33 -18.05
CA ASP A 96 7.36 2.45 -16.90
C ASP A 96 5.90 2.59 -17.34
N VAL A 97 5.00 1.99 -16.57
CA VAL A 97 3.55 2.02 -16.79
C VAL A 97 2.86 2.23 -15.47
N TRP A 98 1.91 3.16 -15.45
CA TRP A 98 1.01 3.38 -14.34
C TRP A 98 -0.36 2.85 -14.71
N ILE A 99 -0.87 1.93 -13.90
CA ILE A 99 -2.19 1.34 -14.10
C ILE A 99 -3.12 1.60 -12.93
N ARG A 100 -4.40 1.65 -13.24
CA ARG A 100 -5.51 1.65 -12.28
C ARG A 100 -6.24 0.32 -12.38
N VAL A 101 -6.59 -0.22 -11.21
CA VAL A 101 -7.41 -1.44 -11.07
C VAL A 101 -8.35 -1.28 -9.89
N MET A 102 -9.45 -2.04 -9.89
CA MET A 102 -10.31 -2.18 -8.70
C MET A 102 -9.50 -2.67 -7.49
N ARG A 103 -9.81 -2.14 -6.30
CA ARG A 103 -9.04 -2.43 -5.08
C ARG A 103 -8.97 -3.92 -4.77
N GLU A 104 -10.10 -4.60 -4.94
CA GLU A 104 -10.30 -6.03 -4.68
C GLU A 104 -9.36 -6.91 -5.51
N ASP A 105 -9.09 -6.51 -6.75
CA ASP A 105 -8.26 -7.28 -7.69
C ASP A 105 -6.77 -6.93 -7.56
N ALA A 106 -6.42 -5.85 -6.85
CA ALA A 106 -5.06 -5.31 -6.84
C ALA A 106 -4.01 -6.31 -6.33
N SER A 107 -4.36 -7.18 -5.38
CA SER A 107 -3.45 -8.23 -4.89
C SER A 107 -3.22 -9.31 -5.95
N ALA A 108 -4.29 -9.76 -6.61
CA ALA A 108 -4.25 -10.76 -7.68
C ALA A 108 -3.49 -10.23 -8.90
N VAL A 109 -3.71 -8.97 -9.27
CA VAL A 109 -2.98 -8.30 -10.36
C VAL A 109 -1.48 -8.21 -10.05
N VAL A 110 -1.09 -7.79 -8.85
CA VAL A 110 0.34 -7.75 -8.45
C VAL A 110 0.97 -9.14 -8.51
N ALA A 111 0.27 -10.17 -8.04
CA ALA A 111 0.75 -11.54 -8.09
C ALA A 111 0.92 -12.05 -9.53
N ALA A 112 -0.08 -11.79 -10.38
CA ALA A 112 -0.04 -12.17 -11.79
C ALA A 112 1.12 -11.52 -12.54
N LEU A 113 1.30 -10.20 -12.35
CA LEU A 113 2.35 -9.44 -13.03
C LEU A 113 3.74 -9.81 -12.53
N GLY A 114 3.92 -9.97 -11.21
CA GLY A 114 5.22 -10.32 -10.62
C GLY A 114 5.72 -11.72 -11.01
N GLY A 115 4.82 -12.64 -11.35
CA GLY A 115 5.16 -13.99 -11.81
C GLY A 115 5.24 -14.14 -13.33
N TRP A 116 4.94 -13.09 -14.11
CA TRP A 116 4.81 -13.21 -15.55
C TRP A 116 6.13 -12.99 -16.29
N VAL A 117 6.46 -13.93 -17.17
CA VAL A 117 7.60 -13.84 -18.09
C VAL A 117 7.16 -14.32 -19.47
N LYS A 118 7.46 -13.53 -20.49
CA LYS A 118 7.26 -13.88 -21.90
C LYS A 118 8.63 -14.04 -22.58
N ARG A 119 8.80 -15.18 -23.25
CA ARG A 119 9.97 -15.44 -24.10
C ARG A 119 9.69 -14.92 -25.51
N LEU A 120 10.65 -14.23 -26.10
CA LEU A 120 10.59 -13.65 -27.44
C LEU A 120 11.63 -14.34 -28.35
N GLY A 121 11.30 -14.43 -29.65
CA GLY A 121 12.15 -15.11 -30.63
C GLY A 121 12.34 -16.59 -30.32
N ASN A 122 13.58 -17.08 -30.49
CA ASN A 122 13.94 -18.47 -30.24
C ASN A 122 14.13 -18.81 -28.75
N GLY A 123 13.85 -17.86 -27.83
CA GLY A 123 13.93 -18.06 -26.38
C GLY A 123 15.06 -17.30 -25.67
N ASP A 124 15.95 -16.63 -26.41
CA ASP A 124 17.08 -15.87 -25.84
C ASP A 124 16.66 -14.55 -25.17
N GLU A 125 15.59 -13.93 -25.67
CA GLU A 125 15.06 -12.70 -25.10
C GLU A 125 13.87 -12.98 -24.19
N GLN A 126 13.91 -12.45 -22.98
CA GLN A 126 12.85 -12.58 -21.98
C GLN A 126 12.38 -11.19 -21.58
N VAL A 127 11.07 -11.03 -21.47
CA VAL A 127 10.43 -9.82 -20.95
C VAL A 127 9.53 -10.18 -19.78
N GLY A 128 9.49 -9.32 -18.77
CA GLY A 128 8.68 -9.54 -17.57
C GLY A 128 8.40 -8.23 -16.86
N TRP A 129 7.45 -8.26 -15.93
CA TRP A 129 7.09 -7.07 -15.16
C TRP A 129 7.81 -7.03 -13.82
N ARG A 130 8.28 -5.84 -13.46
CA ARG A 130 8.70 -5.51 -12.11
C ARG A 130 7.70 -4.54 -11.49
N VAL A 131 7.16 -4.87 -10.33
CA VAL A 131 6.28 -3.96 -9.58
C VAL A 131 7.17 -3.00 -8.79
N LYS A 132 7.14 -1.71 -9.15
CA LYS A 132 7.89 -0.64 -8.45
C LYS A 132 7.15 -0.14 -7.21
N GLY A 133 5.82 -0.08 -7.27
CA GLY A 133 5.02 0.41 -6.16
C GLY A 133 3.54 0.17 -6.33
N ARG A 134 2.80 0.31 -5.22
CA ARG A 134 1.34 0.25 -5.18
C ARG A 134 0.82 1.23 -4.13
N ALA A 135 -0.21 2.00 -4.47
CA ALA A 135 -0.90 2.86 -3.51
C ALA A 135 -2.39 2.94 -3.81
N ASN A 136 -3.18 3.29 -2.80
CA ASN A 136 -4.62 3.47 -2.92
C ASN A 136 -5.01 4.85 -3.50
N TRP A 137 -4.04 5.76 -3.52
CA TRP A 137 -4.15 7.12 -4.01
C TRP A 137 -3.02 7.36 -4.99
N LEU A 138 -3.29 7.98 -6.14
CA LEU A 138 -2.27 8.22 -7.16
C LEU A 138 -1.11 9.06 -6.61
N GLY A 139 -1.40 10.09 -5.81
CA GLY A 139 -0.37 10.91 -5.15
C GLY A 139 0.46 10.17 -4.09
N GLY A 140 0.04 8.98 -3.64
CA GLY A 140 0.86 8.13 -2.77
C GLY A 140 1.76 7.16 -3.54
N LEU A 141 1.58 7.04 -4.86
CA LEU A 141 2.39 6.17 -5.73
C LEU A 141 3.55 6.94 -6.38
N VAL A 142 3.34 8.22 -6.63
CA VAL A 142 4.29 9.13 -7.27
C VAL A 142 4.97 9.93 -6.17
N GLY A 143 6.30 9.85 -6.05
CA GLY A 143 7.06 10.66 -5.08
C GLY A 143 6.95 12.15 -5.41
N GLU A 144 7.14 13.04 -4.44
CA GLU A 144 6.95 14.50 -4.61
C GLU A 144 7.73 15.08 -5.81
N GLU A 145 8.92 14.55 -6.08
CA GLU A 145 9.77 14.91 -7.23
C GLU A 145 9.25 14.46 -8.60
N ASP A 146 8.38 13.47 -8.64
CA ASP A 146 7.87 12.84 -9.87
C ASP A 146 6.44 13.34 -10.20
N ILE A 147 5.72 13.89 -9.21
CA ILE A 147 4.36 14.45 -9.39
C ILE A 147 4.40 15.58 -10.43
N GLU A 148 5.35 16.49 -10.36
CA GLU A 148 5.45 17.61 -11.32
C GLU A 148 5.75 17.16 -12.75
N ARG A 149 6.46 16.04 -12.92
CA ARG A 149 6.79 15.45 -14.24
C ARG A 149 5.65 14.66 -14.85
N VAL A 150 4.79 14.06 -14.01
CA VAL A 150 3.62 13.31 -14.49
C VAL A 150 2.59 14.21 -15.15
N TRP A 151 2.45 15.46 -14.71
CA TRP A 151 1.41 16.39 -15.19
C TRP A 151 1.90 17.46 -16.19
N ASN A 152 3.21 17.59 -16.45
CA ASN A 152 3.78 18.61 -17.33
C ASN A 152 4.29 18.06 -18.68
N ASP A 153 3.61 17.07 -19.26
CA ASP A 153 3.88 16.65 -20.65
C ASP A 153 3.09 17.51 -21.66
#